data_AF-A0A4Y7Q804-F1
#
_entry.id   AF-A0A4Y7Q804-F1
#
_cell.length_a   1.000
_cell.length_b   1.000
_cell.length_c   1.000
_cell.angle_alpha   90.00
_cell.angle_beta   90.00
_cell.angle_gamma   90.00
#
_symmetry.space_group_name_H-M   'P 1'
#
loop_
_entity.id
_entity.type
_entity.pdbx_description
1 polymer ?
#
loop_
_entity_poly.entity_id
_entity_poly.type
_entity_poly.pdbx_seq_one_letter_code
_entity_poly.pdbx_strand_id
1 'polypeptide(L)'
;MDGKSLAAHPFVFNVIDQIFTLQYVCLASIMILYYDHVLTLPSEVKHIWQQKFSLVSLIFVLNRYLAFFGYVPIMFFFFNSPLDDTSDSVHDPRCLSYSRFPGALYCISQILIGGMIPPILIIRVYALYYREIWVLVLTGMLGLSTVATSIVSWSLTMTFDITITILTLFRTFQMYRAHKSGGMQSDIIKLFLRDGSLYFR
;
A
#
# COMPACT_ATOMS: atom_id res chain seq x y z
N MET A 1 -0.73 -18.25 51.00
CA MET A 1 0.09 -17.48 50.05
C MET A 1 -0.68 -17.42 48.73
N ASP A 2 -1.85 -16.77 48.66
CA ASP A 2 -2.82 -17.11 47.57
C ASP A 2 -3.52 -15.88 46.95
N GLY A 3 -2.87 -14.72 46.93
CA GLY A 3 -3.40 -13.51 46.28
C GLY A 3 -2.98 -13.31 44.81
N LYS A 4 -1.89 -13.96 44.37
CA LYS A 4 -1.33 -13.75 43.02
C LYS A 4 -1.95 -14.65 41.95
N SER A 5 -2.50 -15.80 42.33
CA SER A 5 -3.08 -16.78 41.39
C SER A 5 -4.43 -16.32 40.82
N LEU A 6 -5.27 -15.70 41.66
CA LEU A 6 -6.60 -15.20 41.26
C LEU A 6 -6.55 -13.98 40.32
N ALA A 7 -5.51 -13.14 40.40
CA ALA A 7 -5.31 -12.02 39.47
C ALA A 7 -4.71 -12.47 38.12
N ALA A 8 -3.96 -13.58 38.10
CA ALA A 8 -3.37 -14.13 36.88
C ALA A 8 -4.43 -14.76 35.96
N HIS A 9 -5.45 -15.42 36.52
CA HIS A 9 -6.52 -16.05 35.74
C HIS A 9 -7.27 -15.09 34.78
N PRO A 10 -7.86 -13.97 35.23
CA PRO A 10 -8.61 -13.08 34.35
C PRO A 10 -7.71 -12.42 33.30
N PHE A 11 -6.45 -12.13 33.63
CA PHE A 11 -5.49 -11.60 32.68
C PHE A 11 -5.17 -12.60 31.56
N VAL A 12 -4.90 -13.86 31.91
CA VAL A 12 -4.58 -14.91 30.93
C VAL A 12 -5.75 -15.18 29.99
N PHE A 13 -6.99 -15.27 30.51
CA PHE A 13 -8.16 -15.49 29.66
C PHE A 13 -8.40 -14.33 28.68
N ASN A 14 -8.21 -13.07 29.12
CA ASN A 14 -8.32 -11.90 28.23
C ASN A 14 -7.26 -11.92 27.12
N VAL A 15 -6.01 -12.28 27.44
CA VAL A 15 -4.93 -12.36 26.44
C VAL A 15 -5.22 -13.44 25.40
N ILE A 16 -5.71 -14.60 25.83
CA ILE A 16 -6.06 -15.71 24.94
C ILE A 16 -7.21 -15.32 23.99
N ASP A 17 -8.26 -14.67 24.52
CA ASP A 17 -9.39 -14.18 23.72
C ASP A 17 -8.96 -13.14 22.67
N GLN A 18 -8.05 -12.23 23.05
CA GLN A 18 -7.44 -11.27 22.13
C GLN A 18 -6.64 -11.96 21.02
N ILE A 19 -5.87 -13.00 21.33
CA ILE A 19 -5.09 -13.77 20.36
C ILE A 19 -6.02 -14.46 19.35
N PHE A 20 -7.07 -15.14 19.83
CA PHE A 20 -8.04 -15.79 18.94
C PHE A 20 -8.78 -14.76 18.07
N THR A 21 -9.21 -13.64 18.65
CA THR A 21 -9.84 -12.55 17.89
C THR A 21 -8.92 -12.07 16.77
N LEU A 22 -7.64 -11.87 17.06
CA LEU A 22 -6.65 -11.48 16.06
C LEU A 22 -6.47 -12.54 14.97
N GLN A 23 -6.43 -13.83 15.32
CA GLN A 23 -6.37 -14.94 14.37
C GLN A 23 -7.54 -14.95 13.39
N TYR A 24 -8.77 -14.79 13.88
CA TYR A 24 -9.95 -14.74 13.02
C TYR A 24 -9.97 -13.51 12.12
N VAL A 25 -9.59 -12.33 12.66
CA VAL A 25 -9.54 -11.08 11.89
C VAL A 25 -8.46 -11.14 10.81
N CYS A 26 -7.28 -11.66 11.11
CA CYS A 26 -6.21 -11.86 10.13
C CYS A 26 -6.65 -12.83 9.02
N LEU A 27 -7.34 -13.93 9.37
CA LEU A 27 -7.90 -14.86 8.41
C LEU A 27 -8.93 -14.21 7.49
N ALA A 28 -9.88 -13.47 8.05
CA ALA A 28 -10.86 -12.75 7.26
C ALA A 28 -10.19 -11.73 6.31
N SER A 29 -9.23 -10.96 6.82
CA SER A 29 -8.51 -9.95 6.05
C SER A 29 -7.75 -10.55 4.87
N ILE A 30 -7.08 -11.69 5.10
CA ILE A 30 -6.35 -12.40 4.05
C ILE A 30 -7.33 -13.01 3.06
N MET A 31 -8.41 -13.65 3.49
CA MET A 31 -9.42 -14.17 2.57
C MET A 31 -9.99 -13.08 1.65
N ILE A 32 -10.26 -11.88 2.18
CA ILE A 32 -10.69 -10.73 1.37
C ILE A 32 -9.61 -10.35 0.35
N LEU A 33 -8.34 -10.31 0.74
CA LEU A 33 -7.22 -10.00 -0.16
C LEU A 33 -7.06 -11.03 -1.29
N TYR A 34 -7.25 -12.31 -1.01
CA TYR A 34 -7.26 -13.39 -2.02
C TYR A 34 -8.47 -13.28 -2.93
N TYR A 35 -9.65 -12.99 -2.38
CA TYR A 35 -10.88 -12.79 -3.14
C TYR A 35 -10.74 -11.63 -4.14
N ASP A 36 -10.20 -10.50 -3.70
CA ASP A 36 -9.92 -9.35 -4.57
C ASP A 36 -8.95 -9.72 -5.71
N HIS A 37 -7.90 -10.49 -5.41
CA HIS A 37 -6.99 -11.02 -6.44
C HIS A 37 -7.74 -11.77 -7.51
N VAL A 38 -8.51 -12.79 -7.14
CA VAL A 38 -9.22 -13.63 -8.12
C VAL A 38 -10.14 -12.78 -9.00
N LEU A 39 -10.79 -11.76 -8.43
CA LEU A 39 -11.69 -10.89 -9.16
C LEU A 39 -10.97 -9.98 -10.17
N THR A 40 -9.77 -9.46 -9.84
CA THR A 40 -9.04 -8.53 -10.70
C THR A 40 -8.11 -9.22 -11.70
N LEU A 41 -7.73 -10.48 -11.47
CA LEU A 41 -6.88 -11.28 -12.37
C LEU A 41 -7.26 -11.21 -13.86
N PRO A 42 -8.53 -11.39 -14.29
CA PRO A 42 -8.87 -11.35 -15.72
C PRO A 42 -8.59 -9.96 -16.34
N SER A 43 -8.88 -8.90 -15.59
CA SER A 43 -8.59 -7.53 -16.00
C SER A 43 -7.08 -7.25 -16.03
N GLU A 44 -6.32 -7.77 -15.06
CA GLU A 44 -4.87 -7.64 -15.05
C GLU A 44 -4.22 -8.33 -16.24
N VAL A 45 -4.59 -9.57 -16.53
CA VAL A 45 -4.05 -10.32 -17.67
C VAL A 45 -4.26 -9.53 -18.97
N LYS A 46 -5.45 -8.97 -19.16
CA LYS A 46 -5.77 -8.18 -20.36
C LYS A 46 -5.00 -6.85 -20.45
N HIS A 47 -4.85 -6.12 -19.34
CA HIS A 47 -4.31 -4.75 -19.39
C HIS A 47 -2.83 -4.63 -19.05
N ILE A 48 -2.29 -5.56 -18.26
CA ILE A 48 -0.90 -5.53 -17.78
C ILE A 48 -0.06 -6.54 -18.55
N TRP A 49 -0.50 -7.80 -18.62
CA TRP A 49 0.30 -8.87 -19.19
C TRP A 49 0.30 -8.87 -20.73
N GLN A 50 -0.78 -8.38 -21.36
CA GLN A 50 -0.89 -8.28 -22.81
C GLN A 50 -0.41 -6.93 -23.38
N GLN A 51 -0.10 -5.93 -22.53
CA GLN A 51 0.44 -4.65 -22.97
C GLN A 51 1.97 -4.57 -22.82
N LYS A 52 2.57 -3.48 -23.31
CA LYS A 52 4.01 -3.26 -23.19
C LYS A 52 4.40 -3.11 -21.71
N PHE A 53 5.29 -3.99 -21.24
CA PHE A 53 5.82 -3.94 -19.88
C PHE A 53 6.46 -2.56 -19.58
N SER A 54 5.81 -1.79 -18.72
CA SER A 54 6.33 -0.55 -18.15
C SER A 54 6.88 -0.81 -16.75
N LEU A 55 7.89 -0.05 -16.32
CA LEU A 55 8.42 -0.12 -14.94
C LEU A 55 7.29 0.02 -13.90
N VAL A 56 6.30 0.88 -14.16
CA VAL A 56 5.13 1.06 -13.28
C VAL A 56 4.31 -0.22 -13.17
N SER A 57 4.14 -0.93 -14.29
CA SER A 57 3.42 -2.19 -14.35
C SER A 57 4.15 -3.30 -13.60
N LEU A 58 5.49 -3.34 -13.71
CA LEU A 58 6.32 -4.28 -12.97
C LEU A 58 6.25 -4.01 -11.46
N ILE A 59 6.34 -2.75 -11.04
CA ILE A 59 6.25 -2.37 -9.62
C ILE A 59 4.89 -2.73 -9.05
N PHE A 60 3.82 -2.46 -9.79
CA PHE A 60 2.46 -2.83 -9.39
C PHE A 60 2.33 -4.34 -9.18
N VAL A 61 2.80 -5.15 -10.13
CA VAL A 61 2.79 -6.61 -10.02
C VAL A 61 3.67 -7.07 -8.86
N LEU A 62 4.90 -6.58 -8.73
CA LEU A 62 5.79 -6.95 -7.63
C LEU A 62 5.16 -6.66 -6.27
N ASN A 63 4.60 -5.47 -6.07
CA ASN A 63 3.93 -5.13 -4.81
C ASN A 63 2.72 -6.03 -4.54
N ARG A 64 1.89 -6.28 -5.56
CA ARG A 64 0.68 -7.07 -5.45
C ARG A 64 0.99 -8.53 -5.08
N TYR A 65 1.89 -9.17 -5.82
CA TYR A 65 2.23 -10.57 -5.61
C TYR A 65 3.15 -10.78 -4.40
N LEU A 66 3.98 -9.80 -4.03
CA LEU A 66 4.75 -9.83 -2.79
C LEU A 66 3.84 -9.89 -1.57
N ALA A 67 2.76 -9.09 -1.55
CA ALA A 67 1.77 -9.17 -0.47
C ALA A 67 1.12 -10.56 -0.44
N PHE A 68 0.62 -11.03 -1.59
CA PHE A 68 -0.04 -12.35 -1.71
C PHE A 68 0.82 -13.49 -1.16
N PHE A 69 2.06 -13.62 -1.63
CA PHE A 69 2.97 -14.69 -1.19
C PHE A 69 3.54 -14.43 0.21
N GLY A 70 3.78 -13.17 0.57
CA GLY A 70 4.32 -12.79 1.88
C GLY A 70 3.38 -13.12 3.03
N TYR A 71 2.07 -13.07 2.82
CA TYR A 71 1.11 -13.43 3.88
C TYR A 71 0.95 -14.95 4.09
N VAL A 72 1.40 -15.80 3.16
CA VAL A 72 1.28 -17.28 3.30
C VAL A 72 2.11 -17.82 4.47
N PRO A 73 3.42 -17.54 4.60
CA PRO A 73 4.21 -17.96 5.75
C PRO A 73 3.66 -17.38 7.06
N ILE A 74 3.22 -16.12 7.04
CA ILE A 74 2.65 -15.47 8.22
C ILE A 74 1.48 -16.30 8.76
N MET A 75 0.56 -16.71 7.90
CA MET A 75 -0.57 -17.55 8.30
C MET A 75 -0.15 -18.92 8.81
N PHE A 76 0.77 -19.57 8.12
CA PHE A 76 1.24 -20.89 8.52
C PHE A 76 1.79 -20.89 9.96
N PHE A 77 2.63 -19.91 10.28
CA PHE A 77 3.23 -19.75 11.61
C PHE A 77 2.26 -19.19 12.65
N PHE A 78 1.26 -18.40 12.25
CA PHE A 78 0.26 -17.85 13.18
C PHE A 78 -0.66 -18.93 13.77
N PHE A 79 -0.93 -20.00 13.00
CA PHE A 79 -1.74 -21.15 13.44
C PHE A 79 -0.89 -22.33 13.93
N ASN A 80 0.33 -22.51 13.43
CA ASN A 80 1.28 -23.53 13.89
C ASN A 80 2.44 -22.88 14.65
N SER A 81 2.12 -22.22 15.77
CA SER A 81 3.16 -21.69 16.65
C SER A 81 3.95 -22.87 17.23
N PRO A 82 5.28 -22.93 17.08
CA PRO A 82 6.12 -23.97 17.68
C PRO A 82 6.21 -23.72 19.19
N LEU A 83 5.15 -24.06 19.90
CA LEU A 83 5.12 -24.24 21.34
C LEU A 83 5.10 -25.74 21.57
N ASP A 84 6.27 -26.39 21.39
CA ASP A 84 6.44 -27.78 21.80
C ASP A 84 7.22 -27.82 23.12
N ASP A 85 6.73 -28.65 24.03
CA ASP A 85 6.82 -28.53 25.49
C ASP A 85 8.13 -29.10 26.07
N THR A 86 9.23 -29.06 25.33
CA THR A 86 10.48 -29.70 25.74
C THR A 86 11.64 -28.70 25.73
N SER A 87 12.01 -28.26 26.94
CA SER A 87 13.34 -27.85 27.40
C SER A 87 14.26 -27.16 26.37
N ASP A 88 14.53 -25.87 26.65
CA ASP A 88 15.45 -24.94 25.95
C ASP A 88 14.91 -24.23 24.68
N SER A 89 13.71 -23.68 24.78
CA SER A 89 13.01 -22.88 23.75
C SER A 89 13.54 -21.44 23.54
N VAL A 90 14.64 -21.04 24.20
CA VAL A 90 15.21 -19.68 24.08
C VAL A 90 16.12 -19.52 22.85
N HIS A 91 16.48 -20.61 22.15
CA HIS A 91 17.41 -20.59 21.02
C HIS A 91 16.92 -21.30 19.74
N ASP A 92 15.60 -21.36 19.51
CA ASP A 92 15.11 -21.82 18.21
C ASP A 92 15.25 -20.72 17.12
N PRO A 93 16.08 -20.91 16.08
CA PRO A 93 16.23 -19.93 15.00
C PRO A 93 14.92 -19.65 14.25
N ARG A 94 13.93 -20.56 14.30
CA ARG A 94 12.63 -20.41 13.65
C ARG A 94 11.79 -19.28 14.25
N CYS A 95 11.78 -19.16 15.58
CA CYS A 95 11.06 -18.09 16.28
C CYS A 95 11.63 -16.69 15.96
N LEU A 96 12.95 -16.57 15.89
CA LEU A 96 13.61 -15.30 15.57
C LEU A 96 13.38 -14.88 14.12
N SER A 97 13.43 -15.84 13.19
CA SER A 97 13.12 -15.59 11.78
C SER A 97 11.67 -15.15 11.59
N TYR A 98 10.73 -15.82 12.26
CA TYR A 98 9.31 -15.47 12.24
C TYR A 98 9.05 -14.06 12.79
N SER A 99 9.61 -13.71 13.95
CA SER A 99 9.43 -12.39 14.55
C SER A 99 9.93 -11.25 13.64
N ARG A 100 10.98 -11.50 12.85
CA ARG A 100 11.54 -10.52 11.91
C ARG A 100 10.82 -10.47 10.55
N PHE A 101 10.17 -11.56 10.14
CA PHE A 101 9.60 -11.69 8.79
C PHE A 101 8.52 -10.64 8.47
N PRO A 102 7.50 -10.37 9.33
CA PRO A 102 6.53 -9.31 9.07
C PRO A 102 7.17 -7.93 8.93
N GLY A 103 8.19 -7.64 9.77
CA GLY A 103 8.94 -6.39 9.69
C GLY A 103 9.72 -6.26 8.38
N ALA A 104 10.37 -7.34 7.93
CA ALA A 104 11.08 -7.37 6.65
C ALA A 104 10.13 -7.20 5.46
N LEU A 105 8.99 -7.90 5.46
CA LEU A 105 7.96 -7.77 4.42
C LEU A 105 7.43 -6.33 4.34
N TYR A 106 7.18 -5.71 5.48
CA TYR A 106 6.77 -4.32 5.58
C TYR A 106 7.84 -3.35 5.06
N CYS A 107 9.12 -3.55 5.40
CA CYS A 107 10.20 -2.73 4.87
C CYS A 107 10.30 -2.84 3.34
N ILE A 108 10.18 -4.06 2.79
CA ILE A 108 10.24 -4.28 1.33
C ILE A 108 9.05 -3.60 0.65
N SER A 109 7.83 -3.75 1.18
CA SER A 109 6.65 -3.11 0.59
C SER A 109 6.73 -1.57 0.66
N GLN A 110 7.26 -1.01 1.75
CA GLN A 110 7.50 0.43 1.88
C GLN A 110 8.55 0.96 0.90
N ILE A 111 9.62 0.22 0.64
CA ILE A 111 10.62 0.62 -0.37
C ILE A 111 10.01 0.62 -1.78
N LEU A 112 9.18 -0.38 -2.09
CA LEU A 112 8.50 -0.47 -3.39
C LEU A 112 7.46 0.65 -3.57
N ILE A 113 6.58 0.84 -2.58
CA ILE A 113 5.50 1.83 -2.62
C ILE A 113 6.05 3.24 -2.42
N GLY A 114 6.72 3.50 -1.30
CA GLY A 114 7.23 4.83 -0.93
C GLY A 114 8.47 5.26 -1.71
N GLY A 115 9.29 4.32 -2.20
CA GLY A 115 10.49 4.66 -2.98
C GLY A 115 10.19 4.94 -4.46
N MET A 116 9.31 4.16 -5.09
CA MET A 116 9.15 4.19 -6.55
C MET A 116 7.90 4.92 -7.06
N ILE A 117 6.80 4.95 -6.29
CA ILE A 117 5.55 5.60 -6.73
C ILE A 117 5.63 7.13 -6.66
N PRO A 118 6.15 7.76 -5.58
CA PRO A 118 6.23 9.23 -5.47
C PRO A 118 6.97 9.91 -6.64
N PRO A 119 8.13 9.43 -7.12
CA PRO A 119 8.80 10.04 -8.27
C PRO A 119 7.92 10.08 -9.52
N ILE A 120 7.14 9.02 -9.78
CA ILE A 120 6.25 8.96 -10.95
C ILE A 120 5.13 10.00 -10.82
N LEU A 121 4.55 10.14 -9.64
CA LEU A 121 3.52 11.14 -9.37
C LEU A 121 4.07 12.56 -9.46
N ILE A 122 5.25 12.80 -8.90
CA ILE A 122 5.95 14.09 -8.97
C ILE A 122 6.23 14.47 -10.43
N ILE A 123 6.70 13.55 -11.27
CA ILE A 123 6.94 13.79 -12.70
C ILE A 123 5.64 14.18 -13.41
N ARG A 124 4.54 13.47 -13.13
CA ARG A 124 3.22 13.78 -13.72
C ARG A 124 2.74 15.18 -13.30
N VAL A 125 2.88 15.53 -12.03
CA VAL A 125 2.53 16.85 -11.50
C VAL A 125 3.42 17.93 -12.12
N TYR A 126 4.73 17.69 -12.20
CA TYR A 126 5.68 18.61 -12.83
C TYR A 126 5.34 18.87 -14.31
N ALA A 127 4.97 17.83 -15.05
CA ALA A 127 4.50 17.95 -16.43
C ALA A 127 3.21 18.77 -16.51
N LEU A 128 2.25 18.54 -15.59
CA LEU A 128 0.99 19.30 -15.53
C LEU A 128 1.22 20.78 -15.20
N TYR A 129 2.24 21.09 -14.40
CA TYR A 129 2.62 22.45 -14.05
C TYR A 129 3.51 23.14 -15.10
N TYR A 130 3.55 22.65 -16.34
CA TYR A 130 4.31 23.27 -17.43
C TYR A 130 5.81 23.44 -17.10
N ARG A 131 6.39 22.48 -16.36
CA ARG A 131 7.80 22.45 -15.96
C ARG A 131 8.25 23.53 -14.95
N GLU A 132 7.33 24.11 -14.19
CA GLU A 132 7.68 25.03 -13.09
C GLU A 132 8.49 24.31 -11.98
N ILE A 133 9.75 24.71 -11.81
CA ILE A 133 10.73 24.02 -10.94
C ILE A 133 10.38 24.11 -9.44
N TRP A 134 9.65 25.15 -9.03
CA TRP A 134 9.20 25.33 -7.65
C TRP A 134 8.36 24.16 -7.15
N VAL A 135 7.55 23.56 -8.03
CA VAL A 135 6.70 22.41 -7.68
C VAL A 135 7.54 21.15 -7.44
N LEU A 136 8.59 20.97 -8.25
CA LEU A 136 9.53 19.87 -8.09
C LEU A 136 10.31 19.98 -6.77
N VAL A 137 10.77 21.18 -6.42
CA VAL A 137 11.49 21.40 -5.15
C VAL A 137 10.56 21.17 -3.96
N LEU A 138 9.36 21.74 -3.97
CA LEU A 138 8.41 21.60 -2.85
C LEU A 138 7.99 20.14 -2.64
N THR A 139 7.58 19.44 -3.70
CA THR A 139 7.14 18.04 -3.60
C THR A 139 8.31 17.07 -3.40
N GLY A 140 9.49 17.37 -3.96
CA GLY A 140 10.70 16.58 -3.76
C GLY A 140 11.23 16.65 -2.33
N MET A 141 11.20 17.83 -1.70
CA MET A 141 11.59 18.00 -0.29
C MET A 141 10.64 17.26 0.66
N LEU A 142 9.33 17.30 0.38
CA LEU A 142 8.33 16.52 1.12
C LEU A 142 8.49 15.01 0.87
N GLY A 143 8.87 14.60 -0.34
CA GLY A 143 9.20 13.20 -0.64
C GLY A 143 10.42 12.72 0.13
N LEU A 144 11.50 13.52 0.16
CA LEU A 144 12.74 13.15 0.85
C LEU A 144 12.56 13.02 2.38
N SER A 145 11.70 13.87 2.97
CA SER A 145 11.42 13.83 4.41
C SER A 145 10.67 12.56 4.84
N THR A 146 9.88 11.96 3.95
CA THR A 146 9.20 10.68 4.21
C THR A 146 10.18 9.51 4.30
N VAL A 147 11.27 9.54 3.52
CA VAL A 147 12.30 8.49 3.50
C VAL A 147 13.23 8.58 4.72
N ALA A 148 13.44 9.81 5.24
CA ALA A 148 14.39 10.06 6.32
C ALA A 148 13.88 9.71 7.73
N THR A 149 12.58 9.49 7.93
CA THR A 149 12.01 9.27 9.27
C THR A 149 11.51 7.83 9.47
N SER A 150 12.08 7.14 10.46
CA SER A 150 11.59 5.83 10.91
C SER A 150 10.41 6.00 11.88
N ILE A 151 9.33 5.25 11.62
CA ILE A 151 8.21 4.89 12.52
C ILE A 151 7.05 5.92 12.68
N VAL A 152 7.19 7.20 12.30
CA VAL A 152 6.01 8.13 12.18
C VAL A 152 5.36 8.07 10.77
N SER A 153 5.74 7.07 9.97
CA SER A 153 5.66 7.04 8.51
C SER A 153 4.26 7.05 7.89
N TRP A 154 3.18 6.77 8.62
CA TRP A 154 1.86 6.71 8.00
C TRP A 154 1.26 8.10 7.77
N SER A 155 1.35 8.98 8.77
CA SER A 155 0.79 10.33 8.68
C SER A 155 1.51 11.18 7.63
N LEU A 156 2.82 11.01 7.49
CA LEU A 156 3.63 11.75 6.52
C LEU A 156 3.36 11.29 5.09
N THR A 157 3.26 9.97 4.84
CA THR A 157 2.89 9.45 3.52
C THR A 157 1.49 9.91 3.12
N MET A 158 0.52 9.86 4.05
CA MET A 158 -0.83 10.38 3.80
C MET A 158 -0.81 11.87 3.47
N THR A 159 -0.01 12.66 4.19
CA THR A 159 0.13 14.10 3.90
C THR A 159 0.73 14.33 2.53
N PHE A 160 1.75 13.57 2.14
CA PHE A 160 2.34 13.64 0.80
C PHE A 160 1.28 13.36 -0.28
N ASP A 161 0.54 12.25 -0.17
CA ASP A 161 -0.50 11.88 -1.13
C ASP A 161 -1.62 12.93 -1.22
N ILE A 162 -2.03 13.48 -0.07
CA ILE A 162 -3.02 14.57 0.01
C ILE A 162 -2.48 15.81 -0.71
N THR A 163 -1.24 16.23 -0.45
CA THR A 163 -0.66 17.41 -1.10
C THR A 163 -0.58 17.24 -2.62
N ILE A 164 -0.14 16.08 -3.11
CA ILE A 164 -0.08 15.76 -4.54
C ILE A 164 -1.47 15.77 -5.16
N THR A 165 -2.46 15.18 -4.49
CA THR A 165 -3.85 15.11 -4.97
C THR A 165 -4.46 16.50 -5.04
N ILE A 166 -4.33 17.31 -3.98
CA ILE A 166 -4.82 18.69 -3.94
C ILE A 166 -4.17 19.52 -5.04
N LEU A 167 -2.86 19.42 -5.23
CA LEU A 167 -2.13 20.20 -6.22
C LEU A 167 -2.54 19.81 -7.66
N THR A 168 -2.72 18.52 -7.90
CA THR A 168 -3.23 17.99 -9.17
C THR A 168 -4.66 18.46 -9.44
N LEU A 169 -5.55 18.36 -8.45
CA LEU A 169 -6.94 18.80 -8.55
C LEU A 169 -7.03 20.31 -8.75
N PHE A 170 -6.24 21.09 -8.03
CA PHE A 170 -6.22 22.54 -8.12
C PHE A 170 -5.84 23.01 -9.53
N ARG A 171 -4.77 22.45 -10.14
CA ARG A 171 -4.44 22.78 -11.53
C ARG A 171 -5.48 22.33 -12.51
N THR A 172 -5.97 21.11 -12.35
CA THR A 172 -7.00 20.57 -13.25
C THR A 172 -8.24 21.47 -13.20
N PHE A 173 -8.64 21.92 -12.01
CA PHE A 173 -9.73 22.86 -11.83
C PHE A 173 -9.42 24.25 -12.40
N GLN A 174 -8.20 24.76 -12.22
CA GLN A 174 -7.77 26.04 -12.80
C GLN A 174 -7.81 26.00 -14.33
N MET A 175 -7.28 24.94 -14.95
CA MET A 175 -7.34 24.71 -16.39
C MET A 175 -8.79 24.59 -16.87
N TYR A 176 -9.61 23.81 -16.17
CA TYR A 176 -11.04 23.69 -16.45
C TYR A 176 -11.76 25.04 -16.40
N ARG A 177 -11.48 25.87 -15.39
CA ARG A 177 -12.09 27.19 -15.23
C ARG A 177 -11.60 28.18 -16.30
N ALA A 178 -10.32 28.13 -16.67
CA ALA A 178 -9.76 28.92 -17.76
C ALA A 178 -10.39 28.54 -19.11
N HIS A 179 -10.55 27.25 -19.38
CA HIS A 179 -11.26 26.75 -20.58
C HIS A 179 -12.74 27.16 -20.60
N LYS A 180 -13.42 27.16 -19.44
CA LYS A 180 -14.82 27.59 -19.34
C LYS A 180 -15.01 29.09 -19.56
N SER A 181 -14.07 29.92 -19.10
CA SER A 181 -14.10 31.37 -19.32
C SER A 181 -13.80 31.77 -20.77
N GLY A 182 -13.15 30.89 -21.55
CA GLY A 182 -12.84 31.09 -22.96
C GLY A 182 -13.94 30.63 -23.95
N GLY A 183 -15.13 30.23 -23.46
CA GLY A 183 -16.29 29.96 -24.34
C GLY A 183 -16.28 28.63 -25.10
N MET A 184 -15.51 27.62 -24.68
CA MET A 184 -15.30 26.37 -25.43
C MET A 184 -15.93 25.14 -24.74
N GLN A 185 -17.22 25.22 -24.36
CA GLN A 185 -17.91 24.10 -23.70
C GLN A 185 -18.16 22.88 -24.62
N SER A 186 -17.90 22.97 -25.92
CA SER A 186 -18.14 21.89 -26.89
C SER A 186 -16.98 20.92 -27.08
N ASP A 187 -15.73 21.30 -26.78
CA ASP A 187 -14.57 20.48 -27.14
C ASP A 187 -14.16 19.46 -26.07
N ILE A 188 -14.32 19.73 -24.78
CA ILE A 188 -13.88 18.78 -23.73
C ILE A 188 -14.75 17.52 -23.74
N ILE A 189 -16.07 17.66 -23.86
CA ILE A 189 -16.97 16.49 -23.93
C ILE A 189 -16.74 15.71 -25.23
N LYS A 190 -16.49 16.41 -26.36
CA LYS A 190 -16.11 15.76 -27.62
C LYS A 190 -14.75 15.06 -27.54
N LEU A 191 -13.76 15.64 -26.87
CA LEU A 191 -12.44 15.05 -26.68
C LEU A 191 -12.52 13.84 -25.75
N PHE A 192 -13.31 13.93 -24.67
CA PHE A 192 -13.54 12.84 -23.72
C PHE A 192 -14.35 11.70 -24.35
N LEU A 193 -15.32 12.00 -25.22
CA LEU A 193 -16.02 11.01 -26.03
C LEU A 193 -15.11 10.39 -27.11
N ARG A 194 -14.22 11.18 -27.72
CA ARG A 194 -13.24 10.71 -28.71
C ARG A 194 -12.23 9.77 -28.06
N ASP A 195 -11.68 10.17 -26.90
CA ASP A 195 -10.69 9.37 -26.19
C ASP A 195 -11.34 8.18 -25.47
N GLY A 196 -12.56 8.32 -24.96
CA GLY A 196 -13.34 7.23 -24.35
C GLY A 196 -13.82 6.17 -25.35
N SER A 197 -14.19 6.57 -26.57
CA SER A 197 -14.55 5.62 -27.65
C SER A 197 -13.33 4.87 -28.21
N LEU A 198 -12.12 5.43 -28.09
CA LEU A 198 -10.86 4.75 -28.41
C LEU A 198 -10.52 3.61 -27.44
N TYR A 199 -11.05 3.62 -26.21
CA TYR A 199 -10.86 2.51 -25.25
C TYR A 199 -11.76 1.30 -25.52
N PHE A 200 -12.83 1.44 -26.31
CA PHE A 200 -13.81 0.38 -26.57
C PHE A 200 -13.70 -0.25 -27.97
N ARG A 201 -12.57 -0.05 -28.66
CA ARG A 201 -12.29 -0.72 -29.94
C ARG A 201 -11.15 -1.72 -29.83
#